data_AF-A0A2I0I4N7-F1
#
_entry.id   AF-A0A2I0I4N7-F1
#
_cell.length_a   1.000
_cell.length_b   1.000
_cell.length_c   1.000
_cell.angle_alpha   90.00
_cell.angle_beta   90.00
_cell.angle_gamma   90.00
#
_symmetry.space_group_name_H-M   'P 1'
#
loop_
_entity.id
_entity.type
_entity.pdbx_description
1 polymer ?
#
loop_
_entity_poly.entity_id
_entity_poly.type
_entity_poly.pdbx_seq_one_letter_code
_entity_poly.pdbx_strand_id
1 'polypeptide(L)'
;MAQNAARKARCSQSPSALHQFQATKALLTINSFGKGKIGRTGCDDDRDYQPQCDDNIVDQSQALFEKGKDGGGPSECDNQYHSDDIPIVALSTGWFNHRSRCHRNITINGNGRSVTAMVVDECDSTMGCDDDHDYQPPCANNIVDASRAVWEALGVPQDSDDWGWMDISWLDA
;
A
#
# COMPACT_ATOMS: atom_id res chain seq x y z
N MET A 1 -49.93 7.86 -2.87
CA MET A 1 -48.96 8.39 -3.86
C MET A 1 -47.66 8.65 -3.13
N ALA A 2 -46.65 7.80 -3.35
CA ALA A 2 -45.35 7.93 -2.73
C ALA A 2 -44.52 8.96 -3.51
N GLN A 3 -43.99 9.96 -2.83
CA GLN A 3 -43.04 10.91 -3.40
C GLN A 3 -41.62 10.40 -3.13
N ASN A 4 -40.96 9.93 -4.20
CA ASN A 4 -39.54 9.62 -4.22
C ASN A 4 -38.75 10.94 -4.23
N ALA A 5 -38.00 11.20 -3.15
CA ALA A 5 -36.97 12.23 -3.12
C ALA A 5 -35.61 11.56 -2.90
N ALA A 6 -34.81 11.52 -3.96
CA ALA A 6 -33.43 11.07 -3.94
C ALA A 6 -32.61 11.91 -2.94
N ARG A 7 -32.06 11.26 -1.90
CA ARG A 7 -31.11 11.90 -0.99
C ARG A 7 -29.68 11.70 -1.51
N LYS A 8 -29.14 12.79 -2.05
CA LYS A 8 -27.73 13.04 -2.32
C LYS A 8 -26.94 12.84 -1.02
N ALA A 9 -26.06 11.83 -0.95
CA ALA A 9 -25.12 11.69 0.15
C ALA A 9 -24.14 12.86 0.11
N ARG A 10 -24.08 13.61 1.21
CA ARG A 10 -23.26 14.81 1.41
C ARG A 10 -22.01 14.35 2.17
N CYS A 11 -20.82 14.66 1.68
CA CYS A 11 -19.61 14.62 2.50
C CYS A 11 -19.82 15.56 3.70
N SER A 12 -19.90 15.01 4.90
CA SER A 12 -19.93 15.79 6.14
C SER A 12 -18.53 15.78 6.76
N GLN A 13 -17.93 16.97 6.89
CA GLN A 13 -16.76 17.19 7.72
C GLN A 13 -17.14 17.34 9.20
N SER A 14 -16.35 16.67 10.04
CA SER A 14 -15.85 16.97 11.40
C SER A 14 -16.80 17.39 12.54
N PRO A 15 -16.59 16.76 13.72
CA PRO A 15 -16.51 17.53 14.96
C PRO A 15 -15.25 17.23 15.80
N SER A 16 -14.67 18.33 16.28
CA SER A 16 -13.97 18.64 17.54
C SER A 16 -13.07 17.62 18.26
N ALA A 17 -11.93 18.15 18.69
CA ALA A 17 -10.81 17.53 19.41
C ALA A 17 -11.17 16.74 20.68
N LEU A 18 -10.67 15.51 20.70
CA LEU A 18 -10.07 14.84 21.84
C LEU A 18 -8.73 14.28 21.33
N HIS A 19 -7.63 14.55 22.03
CA HIS A 19 -6.33 13.93 21.76
C HIS A 19 -6.40 12.43 22.10
N GLN A 20 -6.99 11.66 21.19
CA GLN A 20 -6.66 10.26 20.99
C GLN A 20 -5.65 10.25 19.84
N PHE A 21 -4.60 9.43 19.95
CA PHE A 21 -3.72 9.11 18.82
C PHE A 21 -4.59 8.49 17.72
N GLN A 22 -5.12 9.32 16.82
CA GLN A 22 -6.02 8.85 15.77
C GLN A 22 -5.20 8.01 14.81
N ALA A 23 -5.61 6.76 14.61
CA ALA A 23 -5.00 5.91 13.61
C ALA A 23 -5.16 6.56 12.23
N THR A 24 -4.07 6.66 11.50
CA THR A 24 -4.01 7.21 10.15
C THR A 24 -4.63 6.22 9.19
N LYS A 25 -5.60 6.65 8.39
CA LYS A 25 -6.19 5.81 7.33
C LYS A 25 -5.19 5.61 6.20
N ALA A 26 -5.06 4.38 5.73
CA ALA A 26 -4.19 4.02 4.63
C ALA A 26 -4.79 2.88 3.80
N LEU A 27 -4.18 2.64 2.65
CA LEU A 27 -4.38 1.41 1.89
C LEU A 27 -3.17 0.51 2.12
N LEU A 28 -3.45 -0.74 2.49
CA LEU A 28 -2.45 -1.80 2.53
C LEU A 28 -2.36 -2.40 1.14
N THR A 29 -1.16 -2.51 0.59
CA THR A 29 -0.90 -3.18 -0.68
C THR A 29 0.19 -4.24 -0.56
N ILE A 30 0.17 -5.22 -1.47
CA ILE A 30 1.24 -6.22 -1.72
C ILE A 30 2.09 -5.77 -2.90
N ASN A 31 1.66 -4.71 -3.59
CA ASN A 31 2.38 -4.12 -4.67
C ASN A 31 1.85 -2.71 -4.91
N SER A 32 2.68 -1.70 -4.69
CA SER A 32 2.33 -0.31 -5.00
C SER A 32 2.14 -0.07 -6.51
N PHE A 33 2.58 -1.02 -7.34
CA PHE A 33 2.50 -0.99 -8.79
C PHE A 33 1.19 -1.62 -9.28
N GLY A 34 0.12 -0.83 -9.21
CA GLY A 34 -0.94 -0.79 -10.21
C GLY A 34 -1.65 -2.10 -10.61
N LYS A 35 -2.46 -2.68 -9.71
CA LYS A 35 -3.68 -3.41 -10.14
C LYS A 35 -4.89 -3.11 -9.25
N GLY A 36 -5.59 -2.01 -9.56
CA GLY A 36 -7.05 -1.93 -9.34
C GLY A 36 -7.61 -0.76 -8.51
N LYS A 37 -8.48 0.04 -9.17
CA LYS A 37 -9.61 0.83 -8.62
C LYS A 37 -9.40 2.25 -8.04
N ILE A 38 -8.26 2.90 -8.25
CA ILE A 38 -8.14 4.36 -8.05
C ILE A 38 -7.66 4.98 -9.37
N GLY A 39 -8.21 6.14 -9.74
CA GLY A 39 -8.07 6.75 -11.07
C GLY A 39 -6.63 6.79 -11.58
N ARG A 40 -6.46 6.29 -12.80
CA ARG A 40 -5.20 6.09 -13.53
C ARG A 40 -4.33 7.35 -13.57
N THR A 41 -3.07 7.22 -13.18
CA THR A 41 -1.92 7.85 -13.84
C THR A 41 -0.97 6.71 -14.19
N GLY A 42 -1.21 6.05 -15.33
CA GLY A 42 -0.19 5.17 -15.90
C GLY A 42 1.00 6.00 -16.35
N CYS A 43 2.14 5.35 -16.55
CA CYS A 43 3.24 5.96 -17.29
C CYS A 43 2.77 6.09 -18.75
N ASP A 44 2.17 7.22 -19.09
CA ASP A 44 1.60 7.46 -20.42
C ASP A 44 2.73 7.64 -21.44
N ASP A 45 3.18 6.55 -22.04
CA ASP A 45 3.64 6.57 -23.43
C ASP A 45 2.45 6.18 -24.31
N ASP A 46 1.92 7.15 -25.03
CA ASP A 46 0.82 6.97 -25.98
C ASP A 46 1.26 6.06 -27.14
N ARG A 47 1.19 4.74 -26.91
CA ARG A 47 0.95 3.66 -27.88
C ARG A 47 0.75 2.31 -27.15
N ASP A 48 -0.53 2.00 -26.95
CA ASP A 48 -1.08 0.64 -26.99
C ASP A 48 -0.96 -0.23 -25.72
N TYR A 49 -1.45 0.25 -24.58
CA TYR A 49 -1.91 -0.67 -23.52
C TYR A 49 -3.37 -1.05 -23.77
N GLN A 50 -3.57 -2.08 -24.59
CA GLN A 50 -4.84 -2.78 -24.67
C GLN A 50 -5.07 -3.46 -23.31
N PRO A 51 -6.23 -3.30 -22.64
CA PRO A 51 -6.50 -3.97 -21.38
C PRO A 51 -6.65 -5.46 -21.67
N GLN A 52 -5.55 -6.20 -21.63
CA GLN A 52 -5.62 -7.64 -21.56
C GLN A 52 -6.11 -7.99 -20.16
N CYS A 53 -7.41 -8.26 -20.11
CA CYS A 53 -7.99 -9.16 -19.14
C CYS A 53 -7.36 -10.54 -19.37
N ASP A 54 -6.11 -10.72 -18.94
CA ASP A 54 -5.51 -12.03 -18.88
C ASP A 54 -5.97 -12.68 -17.58
N ASP A 55 -6.94 -13.59 -17.71
CA ASP A 55 -7.43 -14.51 -16.69
C ASP A 55 -6.36 -15.57 -16.30
N ASN A 56 -5.11 -15.16 -16.13
CA ASN A 56 -4.04 -15.99 -15.58
C ASN A 56 -3.57 -15.40 -14.25
N ILE A 57 -4.22 -15.85 -13.18
CA ILE A 57 -3.72 -15.77 -11.82
C ILE A 57 -2.38 -16.51 -11.76
N VAL A 58 -1.29 -15.76 -11.84
CA VAL A 58 -0.04 -16.05 -11.14
C VAL A 58 0.56 -14.68 -10.86
N ASP A 59 0.62 -14.23 -9.61
CA ASP A 59 1.89 -14.37 -8.90
C ASP A 59 1.65 -14.64 -7.41
N GLN A 60 1.64 -15.92 -7.04
CA GLN A 60 1.34 -16.40 -5.68
C GLN A 60 2.49 -16.21 -4.67
N SER A 61 3.45 -15.32 -4.92
CA SER A 61 4.45 -14.95 -3.91
C SER A 61 5.25 -13.73 -4.37
N GLN A 62 4.63 -12.55 -4.41
CA GLN A 62 5.40 -11.32 -4.63
C GLN A 62 6.17 -11.00 -3.36
N ALA A 63 7.46 -11.24 -3.44
CA ALA A 63 8.40 -11.03 -2.37
C ALA A 63 9.01 -9.64 -2.54
N LEU A 64 8.34 -8.62 -2.00
CA LEU A 64 8.64 -7.21 -2.26
C LEU A 64 10.05 -6.82 -1.81
N PHE A 65 10.49 -7.33 -0.66
CA PHE A 65 11.74 -6.90 -0.04
C PHE A 65 12.91 -7.85 -0.35
N GLU A 66 12.63 -8.94 -1.05
CA GLU A 66 13.62 -9.95 -1.40
C GLU A 66 14.43 -9.57 -2.65
N LYS A 67 15.65 -10.12 -2.72
CA LYS A 67 16.54 -9.87 -3.85
C LYS A 67 16.01 -10.47 -5.14
N GLY A 68 15.98 -9.67 -6.21
CA GLY A 68 15.64 -10.12 -7.57
C GLY A 68 14.14 -10.30 -7.79
N LYS A 69 13.35 -9.47 -7.10
CA LYS A 69 11.89 -9.45 -7.12
C LYS A 69 11.39 -8.05 -7.47
N ASP A 70 10.08 -7.84 -7.38
CA ASP A 70 9.39 -6.65 -7.89
C ASP A 70 9.71 -5.34 -7.16
N GLY A 71 10.27 -5.38 -5.94
CA GLY A 71 10.64 -4.17 -5.17
C GLY A 71 11.94 -3.50 -5.62
N GLY A 72 12.54 -3.95 -6.73
CA GLY A 72 13.73 -3.33 -7.31
C GLY A 72 14.99 -3.47 -6.45
N GLY A 73 15.48 -2.34 -5.95
CA GLY A 73 16.73 -2.22 -5.18
C GLY A 73 16.62 -2.73 -3.73
N PRO A 74 17.74 -2.74 -2.98
CA PRO A 74 17.68 -2.97 -1.53
C PRO A 74 16.96 -1.83 -0.82
N SER A 75 16.36 -2.11 0.35
CA SER A 75 15.51 -1.15 1.04
C SER A 75 16.24 0.11 1.50
N GLU A 76 15.56 1.24 1.38
CA GLU A 76 16.14 2.58 1.58
C GLU A 76 16.74 2.74 2.97
N CYS A 77 16.12 2.21 4.03
CA CYS A 77 16.59 2.43 5.42
C CYS A 77 17.99 1.88 5.71
N ASP A 78 18.35 0.71 5.18
CA ASP A 78 19.58 0.01 5.54
C ASP A 78 20.37 -0.55 4.35
N ASN A 79 19.90 -0.34 3.12
CA ASN A 79 20.52 -0.83 1.90
C ASN A 79 20.70 -2.37 1.93
N GLN A 80 19.71 -3.07 2.48
CA GLN A 80 19.63 -4.53 2.52
C GLN A 80 18.33 -5.04 1.90
N TYR A 81 18.36 -6.29 1.44
CA TYR A 81 17.15 -7.05 1.13
C TYR A 81 16.65 -7.73 2.40
N HIS A 82 15.33 -7.85 2.53
CA HIS A 82 14.67 -8.47 3.66
C HIS A 82 13.79 -9.62 3.19
N SER A 83 13.50 -10.58 4.07
CA SER A 83 12.57 -11.65 3.74
C SER A 83 11.13 -11.20 3.92
N ASP A 84 10.23 -11.61 3.04
CA ASP A 84 8.80 -11.34 3.19
C ASP A 84 8.12 -12.15 4.30
N ASP A 85 8.85 -13.07 4.94
CA ASP A 85 8.42 -13.82 6.12
C ASP A 85 8.55 -13.04 7.44
N ILE A 86 9.13 -11.84 7.42
CA ILE A 86 9.16 -10.94 8.58
C ILE A 86 8.19 -9.78 8.40
N PRO A 87 7.51 -9.29 9.46
CA PRO A 87 6.52 -8.22 9.33
C PRO A 87 7.22 -6.86 9.13
N ILE A 88 7.42 -6.52 7.87
CA ILE A 88 8.06 -5.27 7.41
C ILE A 88 7.20 -4.54 6.38
N VAL A 89 7.41 -3.23 6.26
CA VAL A 89 6.66 -2.35 5.37
C VAL A 89 7.51 -1.24 4.75
N ALA A 90 7.06 -0.76 3.58
CA ALA A 90 7.39 0.54 3.02
C ALA A 90 6.26 1.55 3.29
N LEU A 91 6.62 2.82 3.49
CA LEU A 91 5.65 3.90 3.67
C LEU A 91 5.74 4.89 2.51
N SER A 92 4.60 5.43 2.06
CA SER A 92 4.60 6.59 1.14
C SER A 92 5.54 7.69 1.62
N THR A 93 6.24 8.37 0.70
CA THR A 93 7.24 9.43 0.98
C THR A 93 6.90 10.35 2.15
N GLY A 94 5.69 10.90 2.18
CA GLY A 94 5.26 11.81 3.25
C GLY A 94 5.23 11.17 4.64
N TRP A 95 4.87 9.88 4.73
CA TRP A 95 4.88 9.11 5.96
C TRP A 95 6.26 8.56 6.29
N PHE A 96 7.04 8.15 5.29
CA PHE A 96 8.44 7.76 5.47
C PHE A 96 9.27 8.89 6.10
N ASN A 97 8.95 10.14 5.73
CA ASN A 97 9.44 11.37 6.35
C ASN A 97 10.96 11.43 6.41
N HIS A 98 11.60 11.36 5.25
CA HIS A 98 13.06 11.43 5.10
C HIS A 98 13.79 10.47 6.05
N ARG A 99 13.39 9.19 6.03
CA ARG A 99 13.96 8.11 6.85
C ARG A 99 13.73 8.27 8.37
N SER A 100 12.94 9.25 8.83
CA SER A 100 12.74 9.44 10.28
C SER A 100 12.05 8.25 10.96
N ARG A 101 11.25 7.49 10.19
CA ARG A 101 10.56 6.28 10.63
C ARG A 101 11.34 4.99 10.38
N CYS A 102 12.54 5.05 9.79
CA CYS A 102 13.34 3.85 9.57
C CYS A 102 13.55 3.05 10.86
N HIS A 103 13.29 1.74 10.76
CA HIS A 103 13.36 0.77 11.85
C HIS A 103 12.48 1.12 13.06
N ARG A 104 11.50 2.01 12.88
CA ARG A 104 10.40 2.22 13.83
C ARG A 104 9.27 1.27 13.48
N ASN A 105 8.58 0.84 14.52
CA ASN A 105 7.44 -0.02 14.37
C ASN A 105 6.17 0.81 14.23
N ILE A 106 5.27 0.31 13.40
CA ILE A 106 3.89 0.78 13.32
C ILE A 106 2.95 -0.36 13.68
N THR A 107 1.80 -0.02 14.25
CA THR A 107 0.72 -0.97 14.46
C THR A 107 -0.32 -0.77 13.37
N ILE A 108 -0.51 -1.79 12.53
CA ILE A 108 -1.46 -1.83 11.43
C ILE A 108 -2.72 -2.55 11.91
N ASN A 109 -3.88 -1.96 11.67
CA ASN A 109 -5.19 -2.52 11.98
C ASN A 109 -5.99 -2.72 10.68
N GLY A 110 -6.41 -3.95 10.41
CA GLY A 110 -7.12 -4.38 9.21
C GLY A 110 -7.77 -5.75 9.41
N ASN A 111 -8.82 -6.06 8.66
CA ASN A 111 -9.53 -7.36 8.77
C ASN A 111 -9.93 -7.77 10.22
N GLY A 112 -10.22 -6.78 11.08
CA GLY A 112 -10.53 -7.00 12.50
C GLY A 112 -9.36 -7.48 13.36
N ARG A 113 -8.13 -7.47 12.83
CA ARG A 113 -6.88 -7.85 13.51
C ARG A 113 -5.88 -6.70 13.51
N SER A 114 -4.81 -6.88 14.28
CA SER A 114 -3.70 -5.94 14.35
C SER A 114 -2.36 -6.67 14.26
N VAL A 115 -1.39 -6.05 13.60
CA VAL A 115 -0.01 -6.54 13.50
C VAL A 115 0.96 -5.37 13.68
N THR A 116 2.06 -5.63 14.37
CA THR A 116 3.18 -4.69 14.45
C THR A 116 4.18 -5.02 13.36
N ALA A 117 4.54 -4.02 12.55
CA ALA A 117 5.49 -4.17 11.45
C ALA A 117 6.56 -3.08 11.50
N MET A 118 7.78 -3.41 11.07
CA MET A 118 8.91 -2.50 11.03
C MET A 118 8.99 -1.78 9.68
N VAL A 119 9.16 -0.46 9.71
CA VAL A 119 9.39 0.32 8.49
C VAL A 119 10.83 0.10 8.01
N VAL A 120 10.98 -0.40 6.79
CA VAL A 120 12.30 -0.66 6.17
C VAL A 120 12.52 0.13 4.89
N ASP A 121 11.47 0.65 4.27
CA ASP A 121 11.58 1.24 2.94
C ASP A 121 10.67 2.44 2.69
N GLU A 122 10.96 3.14 1.60
CA GLU A 122 10.12 4.19 1.04
C GLU A 122 9.32 3.65 -0.15
N CYS A 123 8.03 3.95 -0.16
CA CYS A 123 7.23 3.89 -1.38
C CYS A 123 7.25 5.28 -2.03
N ASP A 124 8.14 5.49 -3.01
CA ASP A 124 8.36 6.83 -3.60
C ASP A 124 7.10 7.31 -4.32
N SER A 125 6.51 8.38 -3.78
CA SER A 125 5.28 9.01 -4.30
C SER A 125 5.56 10.30 -5.08
N THR A 126 6.82 10.56 -5.40
CA THR A 126 7.32 11.78 -6.04
C THR A 126 7.89 11.54 -7.43
N MET A 127 8.53 10.38 -7.63
CA MET A 127 9.19 9.99 -8.88
C MET A 127 8.76 8.59 -9.31
N GLY A 128 8.98 8.27 -10.58
CA GLY A 128 8.52 7.05 -11.25
C GLY A 128 8.44 7.29 -12.76
N CYS A 129 8.11 6.24 -13.52
CA CYS A 129 8.04 6.27 -14.99
C CYS A 129 9.38 6.61 -15.66
N ASP A 130 10.49 6.15 -15.08
CA ASP A 130 11.83 6.30 -15.63
C ASP A 130 12.62 4.99 -15.49
N ASP A 131 13.82 4.95 -16.08
CA ASP A 131 14.69 3.76 -16.06
C ASP A 131 15.07 3.30 -14.64
N ASP A 132 15.19 4.23 -13.69
CA ASP A 132 15.62 3.91 -12.33
C ASP A 132 14.50 3.27 -11.50
N HIS A 133 13.24 3.46 -11.91
CA HIS A 133 12.04 2.92 -11.28
C HIS A 133 11.37 1.82 -12.12
N ASP A 134 12.10 1.14 -13.03
CA ASP A 134 11.58 0.11 -13.94
C ASP A 134 10.32 0.55 -14.72
N TYR A 135 10.21 1.86 -15.01
CA TYR A 135 9.04 2.50 -15.61
C TYR A 135 7.73 2.29 -14.85
N GLN A 136 7.81 2.01 -13.56
CA GLN A 136 6.66 1.89 -12.68
C GLN A 136 6.15 3.28 -12.27
N PRO A 137 4.82 3.49 -12.16
CA PRO A 137 4.29 4.78 -11.78
C PRO A 137 4.63 5.12 -10.32
N PRO A 138 4.70 6.42 -9.96
CA PRO A 138 4.86 6.83 -8.58
C PRO A 138 3.80 6.23 -7.66
N CYS A 139 4.21 5.90 -6.44
CA CYS A 139 3.35 5.41 -5.38
C CYS A 139 2.26 6.43 -5.01
N ALA A 140 1.09 5.96 -4.57
CA ALA A 140 0.11 6.85 -3.97
C ALA A 140 0.62 7.35 -2.60
N ASN A 141 0.10 8.49 -2.15
CA ASN A 141 0.59 9.18 -0.94
C ASN A 141 0.02 8.64 0.38
N ASN A 142 -0.81 7.59 0.32
CA ASN A 142 -1.52 7.01 1.45
C ASN A 142 -1.38 5.47 1.51
N ILE A 143 -0.21 4.97 1.11
CA ILE A 143 0.11 3.55 0.99
C ILE A 143 0.98 3.08 2.15
N VAL A 144 0.64 1.88 2.63
CA VAL A 144 1.55 1.00 3.38
C VAL A 144 1.77 -0.21 2.49
N ASP A 145 2.97 -0.32 1.90
CA ASP A 145 3.33 -1.49 1.09
C ASP A 145 3.93 -2.55 2.01
N ALA A 146 3.34 -3.74 2.04
CA ALA A 146 3.55 -4.65 3.15
C ALA A 146 3.94 -6.06 2.70
N SER A 147 4.92 -6.61 3.41
CA SER A 147 5.39 -7.98 3.24
C SER A 147 4.27 -8.99 3.46
N ARG A 148 4.41 -10.18 2.87
CA ARG A 148 3.46 -11.28 3.02
C ARG A 148 3.14 -11.60 4.48
N ALA A 149 4.13 -11.57 5.38
CA ALA A 149 3.93 -11.81 6.81
C ALA A 149 2.92 -10.85 7.47
N VAL A 150 2.84 -9.59 7.02
CA VAL A 150 1.85 -8.62 7.52
C VAL A 150 0.43 -9.06 7.14
N TRP A 151 0.24 -9.45 5.89
CA TRP A 151 -1.04 -9.90 5.37
C TRP A 151 -1.53 -11.19 6.04
N GLU A 152 -0.62 -12.16 6.21
CA GLU A 152 -0.89 -13.41 6.95
C GLU A 152 -1.27 -13.14 8.41
N ALA A 153 -0.56 -12.23 9.09
CA ALA A 153 -0.85 -11.85 10.47
C ALA A 153 -2.22 -11.16 10.62
N LEU A 154 -2.59 -10.33 9.64
CA LEU A 154 -3.94 -9.76 9.53
C LEU A 154 -5.00 -10.81 9.14
N GLY A 155 -4.59 -12.03 8.83
CA GLY A 155 -5.49 -13.14 8.54
C GLY A 155 -6.28 -12.97 7.24
N VAL A 156 -5.72 -12.24 6.28
CA VAL A 156 -6.31 -12.08 4.95
C VAL A 156 -5.92 -13.31 4.11
N PRO A 157 -6.87 -14.11 3.60
CA PRO A 157 -6.56 -15.24 2.74
C PRO A 157 -5.99 -14.79 1.39
N GLN A 158 -5.01 -15.51 0.84
CA GLN A 158 -4.39 -15.16 -0.45
C GLN A 158 -5.34 -15.21 -1.65
N ASP A 159 -6.40 -15.99 -1.54
CA ASP A 159 -7.43 -16.20 -2.56
C ASP A 159 -8.66 -15.30 -2.37
N SER A 160 -8.62 -14.35 -1.41
CA SER A 160 -9.72 -13.41 -1.19
C SER A 160 -9.62 -12.17 -2.08
N ASP A 161 -10.77 -11.52 -2.31
CA ASP A 161 -10.83 -10.24 -3.03
C ASP A 161 -10.14 -9.08 -2.30
N ASP A 162 -9.87 -9.24 -1.00
CA ASP A 162 -9.15 -8.23 -0.19
C ASP A 162 -7.62 -8.39 -0.29
N TRP A 163 -7.13 -9.55 -0.76
CA TRP A 163 -5.70 -9.78 -0.93
C TRP A 163 -5.14 -8.87 -2.03
N GLY A 164 -4.06 -8.17 -1.71
CA GLY A 164 -3.43 -7.20 -2.60
C GLY A 164 -3.89 -5.77 -2.37
N TRP A 165 -5.13 -5.52 -1.93
CA TRP A 165 -5.63 -4.16 -1.63
C TRP A 165 -6.67 -4.17 -0.51
N MET A 166 -6.35 -3.56 0.64
CA MET A 166 -7.26 -3.50 1.78
C MET A 166 -7.19 -2.14 2.50
N ASP A 167 -8.35 -1.58 2.85
CA ASP A 167 -8.43 -0.42 3.74
C ASP A 167 -7.93 -0.79 5.15
N ILE A 168 -6.99 0.00 5.65
CA ILE A 168 -6.43 -0.16 6.99
C ILE A 168 -6.40 1.16 7.76
N SER A 169 -6.05 1.06 9.03
CA SER A 169 -5.57 2.20 9.80
C SER A 169 -4.29 1.84 10.55
N TRP A 170 -3.35 2.77 10.67
CA TRP A 170 -2.09 2.52 11.37
C TRP A 170 -1.71 3.66 12.31
N LEU A 171 -0.86 3.35 13.28
CA LEU A 171 -0.25 4.33 14.18
C LEU A 171 1.19 3.95 14.49
N ASP A 172 2.02 4.93 14.87
CA ASP A 172 3.33 4.66 15.46
C ASP A 172 3.14 3.77 16.71
N ALA A 173 3.96 2.72 16.85
CA ALA A 173 3.87 1.75 17.96
C ALA A 173 4.63 2.18 19.22
#